data_AF-A0A9E0HFY5-F1
#
_entry.id   AF-A0A9E0HFY5-F1
#
_cell.length_a   1.000
_cell.length_b   1.000
_cell.length_c   1.000
_cell.angle_alpha   90.00
_cell.angle_beta   90.00
_cell.angle_gamma   90.00
#
_symmetry.space_group_name_H-M   'P 1'
#
loop_
_entity.id
_entity.type
_entity.pdbx_description
1 polymer ?
#
loop_
_entity_poly.entity_id
_entity_poly.type
_entity_poly.pdbx_seq_one_letter_code
_entity_poly.pdbx_strand_id
1 'polypeptide(L)'
;MTFDASAEVQAFLSEVAQASEDPTWTESAVRAFIFGESNPLWVGAGYSYFRGDVLEQPAFRVALDLLDRKRIESGTLNLDAATARYSMTVSEAAEFLGIRDSAVRTAVAAFRLPCWMKNGQIFLDPATVRSYQASRRGRPPQIRITSGSDTNGRLRVCVEDDDRKIAEPGGTESRTVETWTRVFAILDEDREQRCLFWELIPGGPERTIGRDTLLVEGRFTIVRHLTGAAAQIAWQEITRPSAFSVDR
;
A
#
# COMPACT_ATOMS: atom_id res chain seq x y z
N MET A 1 -11.25 -9.05 -23.90
CA MET A 1 -11.78 -8.49 -22.64
C MET A 1 -13.10 -7.83 -23.00
N THR A 2 -14.22 -8.48 -22.76
CA THR A 2 -15.56 -7.96 -23.09
C THR A 2 -16.11 -7.27 -21.85
N PHE A 3 -16.17 -5.94 -21.88
CA PHE A 3 -16.90 -5.15 -20.89
C PHE A 3 -18.17 -4.62 -21.55
N ASP A 4 -19.25 -4.53 -20.77
CA ASP A 4 -20.54 -4.04 -21.24
C ASP A 4 -20.46 -2.52 -21.41
N ALA A 5 -20.41 -2.06 -22.66
CA ALA A 5 -20.32 -0.66 -23.04
C ALA A 5 -21.43 -0.31 -24.02
N SER A 6 -21.92 0.93 -23.96
CA SER A 6 -22.93 1.42 -24.91
C SER A 6 -22.44 1.31 -26.35
N ALA A 7 -23.38 1.20 -27.30
CA ALA A 7 -23.05 1.11 -28.72
C ALA A 7 -22.19 2.30 -29.21
N GLU A 8 -22.43 3.50 -28.65
CA GLU A 8 -21.67 4.70 -28.95
C GLU A 8 -20.20 4.59 -28.49
N VAL A 9 -19.96 4.09 -27.28
CA VAL A 9 -18.60 3.85 -26.77
C VAL A 9 -17.88 2.78 -27.59
N GLN A 10 -18.58 1.73 -28.02
CA GLN A 10 -17.99 0.70 -28.88
C GLN A 10 -17.61 1.24 -30.27
N ALA A 11 -18.45 2.09 -30.86
CA ALA A 11 -18.16 2.75 -32.13
C ALA A 11 -16.92 3.66 -32.01
N PHE A 12 -16.87 4.48 -30.96
CA PHE A 12 -15.71 5.33 -30.66
C PHE A 12 -14.42 4.50 -30.52
N LEU A 13 -14.42 3.41 -29.75
CA LEU A 13 -13.24 2.56 -29.59
C LEU A 13 -12.81 1.89 -30.90
N SER A 14 -13.76 1.56 -31.78
CA SER A 14 -13.47 1.00 -33.10
C SER A 14 -12.77 2.03 -33.99
N GLU A 15 -13.20 3.29 -33.92
CA GLU A 15 -12.57 4.40 -34.65
C GLU A 15 -11.17 4.72 -34.11
N VAL A 16 -11.00 4.75 -32.79
CA VAL A 16 -9.66 4.89 -32.16
C VAL A 16 -8.74 3.74 -32.60
N ALA A 17 -9.25 2.50 -32.68
CA ALA A 17 -8.47 1.36 -33.12
C ALA A 17 -8.00 1.53 -34.57
N GLN A 18 -8.91 1.92 -35.48
CA GLN A 18 -8.56 2.21 -36.87
C GLN A 18 -7.53 3.33 -36.99
N ALA A 19 -7.73 4.44 -36.28
CA ALA A 19 -6.79 5.56 -36.26
C ALA A 19 -5.42 5.18 -35.68
N SER A 20 -5.37 4.25 -34.72
CA SER A 20 -4.12 3.75 -34.15
C SER A 20 -3.31 2.88 -35.11
N GLU A 21 -3.96 2.23 -36.08
CA GLU A 21 -3.33 1.38 -37.09
C GLU A 21 -3.06 2.12 -38.41
N ASP A 22 -3.71 3.26 -38.65
CA ASP A 22 -3.54 4.06 -39.86
C ASP A 22 -2.25 4.89 -39.82
N PRO A 23 -1.27 4.67 -40.73
CA PRO A 23 -0.02 5.42 -40.76
C PRO A 23 -0.19 6.92 -41.05
N THR A 24 -1.34 7.33 -41.62
CA THR A 24 -1.63 8.74 -41.93
C THR A 24 -2.01 9.54 -40.70
N TRP A 25 -2.43 8.87 -39.62
CA TRP A 25 -2.71 9.52 -38.35
C TRP A 25 -1.44 9.72 -37.54
N THR A 26 -1.21 10.94 -37.08
CA THR A 26 -0.12 11.24 -36.14
C THR A 26 -0.52 10.86 -34.71
N GLU A 27 0.47 10.63 -33.83
CA GLU A 27 0.21 10.46 -32.40
C GLU A 27 -0.63 11.63 -31.83
N SER A 28 -0.29 12.86 -32.23
CA SER A 28 -1.01 14.06 -31.79
C SER A 28 -2.46 14.07 -32.24
N ALA A 29 -2.78 13.56 -33.42
CA ALA A 29 -4.15 13.46 -33.94
C ALA A 29 -4.96 12.41 -33.15
N VAL A 30 -4.39 11.22 -32.94
CA VAL A 30 -5.04 10.16 -32.13
C VAL A 30 -5.27 10.64 -30.70
N ARG A 31 -4.28 11.32 -30.10
CA ARG A 31 -4.42 11.94 -28.78
C ARG A 31 -5.51 13.01 -28.77
N ALA A 32 -5.53 13.91 -29.76
CA ALA A 32 -6.57 14.94 -29.84
C ALA A 32 -7.98 14.32 -29.96
N PHE A 33 -8.11 13.22 -30.68
CA PHE A 33 -9.37 12.49 -30.81
C PHE A 33 -9.82 11.84 -29.49
N ILE A 34 -8.90 11.17 -28.78
CA ILE A 34 -9.22 10.52 -27.49
C ILE A 34 -9.58 11.52 -26.40
N PHE A 35 -8.89 12.66 -26.36
CA PHE A 35 -9.08 13.69 -25.33
C PHE A 35 -10.02 14.82 -25.79
N GLY A 36 -10.67 14.67 -26.95
CA GLY A 36 -11.53 15.66 -27.56
C GLY A 36 -13.02 15.44 -27.29
N GLU A 37 -13.84 16.37 -27.79
CA GLU A 37 -15.31 16.35 -27.64
C GLU A 37 -15.98 15.15 -28.32
N SER A 38 -15.29 14.49 -29.25
CA SER A 38 -15.75 13.26 -29.92
C SER A 38 -15.75 12.03 -29.02
N ASN A 39 -15.11 12.08 -27.85
CA ASN A 39 -15.09 10.96 -26.93
C ASN A 39 -16.42 10.91 -26.14
N PRO A 40 -17.26 9.88 -26.28
CA PRO A 40 -18.54 9.79 -25.57
C PRO A 40 -18.39 9.64 -24.04
N LEU A 41 -17.17 9.35 -23.56
CA LEU A 41 -16.83 9.34 -22.14
C LEU A 41 -16.46 10.73 -21.60
N TRP A 42 -16.37 11.72 -22.48
CA TRP A 42 -16.08 13.11 -22.13
C TRP A 42 -17.29 13.76 -21.43
N VAL A 43 -17.04 14.37 -20.27
CA VAL A 43 -18.09 15.01 -19.44
C VAL A 43 -17.77 16.50 -19.17
N GLY A 44 -16.87 17.11 -19.96
CA GLY A 44 -16.36 18.48 -19.73
C GLY A 44 -16.68 19.47 -20.85
N ALA A 45 -16.52 20.76 -20.57
CA ALA A 45 -16.39 21.78 -21.62
C ALA A 45 -14.93 22.25 -21.63
N GLY A 46 -14.22 22.03 -22.74
CA GLY A 46 -12.84 22.49 -22.95
C GLY A 46 -11.71 21.61 -22.41
N TYR A 47 -10.49 21.87 -22.89
CA TYR A 47 -9.27 21.12 -22.57
C TYR A 47 -8.82 21.29 -21.11
N SER A 48 -9.33 20.54 -20.14
CA SER A 48 -8.45 20.31 -18.99
C SER A 48 -8.64 19.08 -18.12
N TYR A 49 -9.81 18.51 -17.85
CA TYR A 49 -9.84 17.35 -16.93
C TYR A 49 -10.96 16.34 -17.20
N PHE A 50 -10.58 15.09 -17.48
CA PHE A 50 -11.45 13.94 -17.25
C PHE A 50 -11.68 13.82 -15.74
N ARG A 51 -12.95 13.62 -15.34
CA ARG A 51 -13.26 13.28 -13.95
C ARG A 51 -12.62 11.93 -13.60
N GLY A 52 -12.27 11.74 -12.33
CA GLY A 52 -11.58 10.52 -11.86
C GLY A 52 -12.34 9.23 -12.16
N ASP A 53 -13.67 9.29 -12.18
CA ASP A 53 -14.55 8.18 -12.55
C ASP A 53 -14.37 7.74 -14.02
N VAL A 54 -14.18 8.67 -14.97
CA VAL A 54 -13.89 8.36 -16.38
C VAL A 54 -12.56 7.64 -16.52
N LEU A 55 -11.54 8.07 -15.76
CA LEU A 55 -10.25 7.41 -15.74
C LEU A 55 -10.33 5.96 -15.24
N GLU A 56 -11.34 5.61 -14.44
CA GLU A 56 -11.54 4.24 -13.95
C GLU A 56 -12.34 3.36 -14.93
N GLN A 57 -12.93 3.94 -15.98
CA GLN A 57 -13.74 3.17 -16.93
C GLN A 57 -12.86 2.27 -17.82
N PRO A 58 -13.21 0.97 -17.97
CA PRO A 58 -12.47 0.05 -18.83
C PRO A 58 -12.33 0.54 -20.28
N ALA A 59 -13.38 1.17 -20.82
CA ALA A 59 -13.38 1.75 -22.15
C ALA A 59 -12.28 2.80 -22.34
N PHE A 60 -12.14 3.73 -21.39
CA PHE A 60 -11.12 4.76 -21.46
C PHE A 60 -9.70 4.16 -21.40
N ARG A 61 -9.51 3.10 -20.60
CA ARG A 61 -8.23 2.37 -20.54
C ARG A 61 -7.86 1.71 -21.86
N VAL A 62 -8.84 1.12 -22.56
CA VAL A 62 -8.61 0.59 -23.90
C VAL A 62 -8.18 1.69 -24.89
N ALA A 63 -8.79 2.87 -24.85
CA ALA A 63 -8.38 3.98 -25.70
C ALA A 63 -6.92 4.41 -25.42
N LEU A 64 -6.50 4.45 -24.15
CA LEU A 64 -5.11 4.73 -23.80
C LEU A 64 -4.14 3.64 -24.29
N ASP A 65 -4.52 2.36 -24.19
CA ASP A 65 -3.71 1.25 -24.72
C ASP A 65 -3.51 1.38 -26.24
N LEU A 66 -4.54 1.81 -26.98
CA LEU A 66 -4.47 2.06 -28.42
C LEU A 66 -3.57 3.26 -28.76
N LEU A 67 -3.60 4.33 -27.96
CA LEU A 67 -2.66 5.44 -28.10
C LEU A 67 -1.21 4.99 -27.87
N ASP A 68 -0.97 4.16 -26.85
CA ASP A 68 0.37 3.66 -26.57
C ASP A 68 0.88 2.73 -27.68
N ARG A 69 0.02 1.93 -28.33
CA ARG A 69 0.38 1.21 -29.57
C ARG A 69 0.85 2.17 -30.66
N LYS A 70 0.13 3.29 -30.86
CA LYS A 70 0.53 4.30 -31.85
C LYS A 70 1.90 4.89 -31.54
N ARG A 71 2.19 5.15 -30.26
CA ARG A 71 3.49 5.66 -29.81
C ARG A 71 4.62 4.68 -30.01
N ILE A 72 4.34 3.39 -29.85
CA ILE A 72 5.33 2.33 -30.13
C ILE A 72 5.63 2.31 -31.63
N GLU A 73 4.59 2.34 -32.47
CA GLU A 73 4.74 2.37 -33.93
C GLU A 73 5.52 3.61 -34.40
N SER A 74 5.20 4.79 -33.87
CA SER A 74 5.89 6.04 -34.22
C SER A 74 7.29 6.18 -33.61
N GLY A 75 7.69 5.25 -32.73
CA GLY A 75 8.96 5.29 -32.01
C GLY A 75 9.04 6.33 -30.88
N THR A 76 7.94 7.02 -30.56
CA THR A 76 7.88 7.98 -29.44
C THR A 76 7.81 7.29 -28.08
N LEU A 77 7.39 6.01 -28.04
CA LEU A 77 7.46 5.14 -26.87
C LEU A 77 8.37 3.94 -27.17
N ASN A 78 9.52 3.88 -26.48
CA ASN A 78 10.38 2.71 -26.50
C ASN A 78 9.86 1.67 -25.50
N LEU A 79 9.26 0.59 -26.03
CA LEU A 79 8.67 -0.46 -25.21
C LEU A 79 9.71 -1.23 -24.38
N ASP A 80 10.90 -1.49 -24.94
CA ASP A 80 11.96 -2.21 -24.22
C ASP A 80 12.44 -1.40 -23.01
N ALA A 81 12.62 -0.09 -23.19
CA ALA A 81 13.00 0.80 -22.10
C ALA A 81 11.88 0.93 -21.05
N ALA A 82 10.62 1.03 -21.48
CA ALA A 82 9.46 1.15 -20.58
C ALA A 82 9.20 -0.13 -19.78
N THR A 83 9.47 -1.29 -20.37
CA THR A 83 9.22 -2.60 -19.74
C THR A 83 10.38 -3.11 -18.91
N ALA A 84 11.60 -2.62 -19.12
CA ALA A 84 12.81 -3.04 -18.40
C ALA A 84 12.70 -2.96 -16.87
N ARG A 85 11.90 -2.02 -16.33
CA ARG A 85 11.69 -1.88 -14.89
C ARG A 85 10.79 -2.97 -14.28
N TYR A 86 9.96 -3.63 -15.09
CA TYR A 86 9.05 -4.67 -14.62
C TYR A 86 9.75 -6.02 -14.62
N SER A 87 10.45 -6.31 -13.53
CA SER A 87 11.29 -7.51 -13.39
C SER A 87 10.83 -8.47 -12.30
N MET A 88 9.96 -8.04 -11.39
CA MET A 88 9.53 -8.84 -10.24
C MET A 88 8.26 -9.62 -10.55
N THR A 89 8.23 -10.92 -10.26
CA THR A 89 7.04 -11.74 -10.41
C THR A 89 6.03 -11.52 -9.28
N VAL A 90 4.80 -12.00 -9.48
CA VAL A 90 3.76 -11.97 -8.43
C VAL A 90 4.19 -12.67 -7.15
N SER A 91 4.84 -13.83 -7.26
CA SER A 91 5.23 -14.63 -6.09
C SER A 91 6.37 -13.96 -5.32
N GLU A 92 7.36 -13.38 -6.01
CA GLU A 92 8.42 -12.58 -5.37
C GLU A 92 7.86 -11.34 -4.67
N ALA A 93 6.89 -10.66 -5.29
CA ALA A 93 6.23 -9.52 -4.66
C ALA A 93 5.39 -9.93 -3.45
N ALA A 94 4.72 -11.09 -3.51
CA ALA A 94 3.94 -11.63 -2.41
C ALA A 94 4.82 -11.98 -1.21
N GLU A 95 5.96 -12.64 -1.45
CA GLU A 95 6.97 -12.93 -0.44
C GLU A 95 7.53 -11.63 0.17
N PHE A 96 7.92 -10.66 -0.66
CA PHE A 96 8.45 -9.38 -0.20
C PHE A 96 7.46 -8.62 0.69
N LEU A 97 6.18 -8.61 0.31
CA LEU A 97 5.11 -7.91 1.03
C LEU A 97 4.57 -8.71 2.23
N GLY A 98 4.91 -9.99 2.34
CA GLY A 98 4.33 -10.89 3.36
C GLY A 98 2.83 -11.11 3.20
N ILE A 99 2.32 -11.12 1.96
CA ILE A 99 0.90 -11.36 1.64
C ILE A 99 0.73 -12.55 0.69
N ARG A 100 -0.51 -12.97 0.42
CA ARG A 100 -0.80 -14.05 -0.54
C ARG A 100 -0.70 -13.56 -1.99
N ASP A 101 -0.27 -14.41 -2.91
CA ASP A 101 -0.28 -14.15 -4.37
C ASP A 101 -1.64 -13.65 -4.87
N SER A 102 -2.74 -14.21 -4.35
CA SER A 102 -4.10 -13.78 -4.71
C SER A 102 -4.39 -12.32 -4.31
N ALA A 103 -3.78 -11.82 -3.24
CA ALA A 103 -3.90 -10.42 -2.82
C ALA A 103 -3.11 -9.50 -3.75
N VAL A 104 -1.92 -9.92 -4.20
CA VAL A 104 -1.14 -9.19 -5.22
C VAL A 104 -1.91 -9.14 -6.55
N ARG A 105 -2.45 -10.27 -7.02
CA ARG A 105 -3.28 -10.32 -8.24
C ARG A 105 -4.53 -9.44 -8.14
N THR A 106 -5.18 -9.43 -6.97
CA THR A 106 -6.31 -8.54 -6.70
C THR A 106 -5.89 -7.07 -6.72
N ALA A 107 -4.71 -6.72 -6.18
CA ALA A 107 -4.18 -5.36 -6.21
C ALA A 107 -3.86 -4.90 -7.64
N VAL A 108 -3.32 -5.79 -8.48
CA VAL A 108 -3.10 -5.56 -9.91
C VAL A 108 -4.43 -5.35 -10.65
N ALA A 109 -5.40 -6.24 -10.45
CA ALA A 109 -6.72 -6.13 -11.08
C ALA A 109 -7.48 -4.86 -10.66
N ALA A 110 -7.24 -4.38 -9.43
CA ALA A 110 -7.75 -3.11 -8.92
C ALA A 110 -6.87 -1.89 -9.28
N PHE A 111 -5.90 -2.05 -10.18
CA PHE A 111 -4.98 -1.00 -10.65
C PHE A 111 -4.16 -0.29 -9.56
N ARG A 112 -4.02 -0.90 -8.38
CA ARG A 112 -3.21 -0.36 -7.27
C ARG A 112 -1.74 -0.73 -7.35
N LEU A 113 -1.42 -1.75 -8.13
CA LEU A 113 -0.05 -2.14 -8.46
C LEU A 113 0.10 -2.11 -9.99
N PRO A 114 0.90 -1.19 -10.55
CA PRO A 114 1.26 -1.19 -11.96
C PRO A 114 1.97 -2.50 -12.31
N CYS A 115 1.58 -3.09 -13.43
CA CYS A 115 2.18 -4.32 -13.91
C CYS A 115 2.42 -4.30 -15.42
N TRP A 116 3.28 -5.20 -15.87
CA TRP A 116 3.45 -5.56 -17.26
C TRP A 116 3.13 -7.05 -17.46
N MET A 117 2.32 -7.37 -18.46
CA MET A 117 2.02 -8.77 -18.79
C MET A 117 2.91 -9.22 -19.96
N LYS A 118 3.76 -10.21 -19.72
CA LYS A 118 4.64 -10.81 -20.73
C LYS A 118 4.42 -12.31 -20.76
N ASN A 119 4.05 -12.87 -21.92
CA ASN A 119 3.81 -14.30 -22.12
C ASN A 119 2.83 -14.92 -21.10
N GLY A 120 1.77 -14.18 -20.75
CA GLY A 120 0.76 -14.63 -19.77
C GLY A 120 1.19 -14.53 -18.31
N GLN A 121 2.40 -14.02 -18.03
CA GLN A 121 2.90 -13.81 -16.68
C GLN A 121 2.89 -12.31 -16.33
N ILE A 122 2.51 -12.02 -15.08
CA ILE A 122 2.49 -10.66 -14.54
C ILE A 122 3.87 -10.35 -13.94
N PHE A 123 4.44 -9.25 -14.40
CA PHE A 123 5.66 -8.64 -13.87
C PHE A 123 5.33 -7.28 -13.25
N LEU A 124 5.97 -6.98 -12.13
CA LEU A 124 5.76 -5.82 -11.30
C LEU A 124 7.05 -5.00 -11.26
N ASP A 125 6.91 -3.70 -11.10
CA ASP A 125 8.04 -2.82 -10.84
C ASP A 125 8.47 -2.95 -9.36
N PRO A 126 9.70 -3.41 -9.06
CA PRO A 126 10.19 -3.53 -7.69
C PRO A 126 10.07 -2.24 -6.87
N ALA A 127 10.29 -1.06 -7.49
CA ALA A 127 10.22 0.22 -6.78
C ALA A 127 8.80 0.50 -6.29
N THR A 128 7.80 0.22 -7.12
CA THR A 128 6.40 0.36 -6.76
C THR A 128 5.94 -0.70 -5.75
N VAL A 129 6.42 -1.93 -5.85
CA VAL A 129 6.14 -2.97 -4.84
C VAL A 129 6.67 -2.54 -3.46
N ARG A 130 7.86 -1.93 -3.39
CA ARG A 130 8.45 -1.44 -2.13
C ARG A 130 7.62 -0.35 -1.45
N SER A 131 6.97 0.51 -2.22
CA SER A 131 6.11 1.59 -1.69
C SER A 131 4.66 1.15 -1.47
N TYR A 132 4.28 -0.04 -1.92
CA TYR A 132 2.91 -0.52 -1.84
C TYR A 132 2.49 -0.89 -0.42
N GLN A 133 1.47 -0.20 0.09
CA GLN A 133 0.80 -0.58 1.33
C GLN A 133 -0.44 -1.41 1.01
N ALA A 134 -0.36 -2.72 1.30
CA ALA A 134 -1.51 -3.59 1.18
C ALA A 134 -2.62 -3.14 2.14
N SER A 135 -3.77 -2.73 1.59
CA SER A 135 -4.98 -2.51 2.38
C SER A 135 -5.32 -3.78 3.15
N ARG A 136 -5.20 -3.71 4.48
CA ARG A 136 -5.54 -4.81 5.37
C ARG A 136 -7.05 -4.87 5.50
N ARG A 137 -7.73 -5.63 4.63
CA ARG A 137 -9.13 -6.01 4.86
C ARG A 137 -9.17 -7.15 5.88
N GLY A 138 -9.76 -6.87 7.03
CA GLY A 138 -9.98 -7.82 8.12
C GLY A 138 -9.67 -7.22 9.48
N ARG A 139 -10.33 -7.72 10.53
CA ARG A 139 -9.97 -7.37 11.92
C ARG A 139 -8.51 -7.77 12.16
N PRO A 140 -7.65 -6.89 12.71
CA PRO A 140 -6.30 -7.28 13.06
C PRO A 140 -6.33 -8.46 14.05
N PRO A 141 -5.33 -9.36 14.03
CA PRO A 141 -5.22 -10.41 15.04
C PRO A 141 -5.21 -9.81 16.44
N GLN A 142 -5.91 -10.46 17.35
CA GLN A 142 -5.91 -10.10 18.76
C GLN A 142 -4.48 -10.20 19.32
N ILE A 143 -4.11 -9.23 20.15
CA ILE A 143 -2.88 -9.28 20.96
C ILE A 143 -3.24 -9.20 22.44
N ARG A 144 -2.46 -9.89 23.28
CA ARG A 144 -2.51 -9.75 24.73
C ARG A 144 -1.32 -8.91 25.17
N ILE A 145 -1.59 -7.91 26.00
CA ILE A 145 -0.57 -7.01 26.54
C ILE A 145 -0.65 -7.10 28.05
N THR A 146 0.45 -7.48 28.67
CA THR A 146 0.64 -7.41 30.12
C THR A 146 1.74 -6.39 30.39
N SER A 147 1.34 -5.14 30.68
CA SER A 147 2.24 -4.00 30.88
C SER A 147 2.24 -3.54 32.34
N GLY A 148 3.30 -2.87 32.78
CA GLY A 148 3.43 -2.48 34.17
C GLY A 148 4.88 -2.40 34.63
N SER A 149 5.07 -2.47 35.95
CA SER A 149 6.40 -2.56 36.57
C SER A 149 6.45 -3.74 37.53
N ASP A 150 7.55 -4.47 37.52
CA ASP A 150 7.87 -5.55 38.46
C ASP A 150 9.23 -5.28 39.15
N THR A 151 9.78 -6.24 39.89
CA THR A 151 11.06 -6.10 40.61
C THR A 151 12.28 -6.02 39.71
N ASN A 152 12.14 -6.32 38.43
CA ASN A 152 13.24 -6.49 37.49
C ASN A 152 13.17 -5.46 36.35
N GLY A 153 12.07 -4.72 36.19
CA GLY A 153 11.93 -3.69 35.18
C GLY A 153 10.51 -3.19 34.95
N ARG A 154 10.34 -2.45 33.85
CA ARG A 154 9.08 -1.79 33.49
C ARG A 154 8.81 -1.95 31.99
N LEU A 155 7.65 -2.49 31.64
CA LEU A 155 7.15 -2.53 30.28
C LEU A 155 6.03 -1.51 30.11
N ARG A 156 6.23 -0.53 29.22
CA ARG A 156 5.22 0.45 28.84
C ARG A 156 4.80 0.19 27.40
N VAL A 157 3.49 0.27 27.14
CA VAL A 157 2.92 -0.01 25.82
C VAL A 157 1.93 1.07 25.43
N CYS A 158 2.08 1.60 24.22
CA CYS A 158 1.18 2.56 23.59
C CYS A 158 0.54 1.91 22.37
N VAL A 159 -0.79 1.96 22.27
CA VAL A 159 -1.55 1.49 21.12
C VAL A 159 -2.09 2.72 20.41
N GLU A 160 -1.86 2.85 19.10
CA GLU A 160 -2.13 4.09 18.35
C GLU A 160 -3.64 4.46 18.29
N ASP A 161 -4.52 3.45 18.24
CA ASP A 161 -5.98 3.63 18.06
C ASP A 161 -6.82 3.41 19.33
N ASP A 162 -6.19 2.99 20.43
CA ASP A 162 -6.85 2.85 21.73
C ASP A 162 -6.59 4.13 22.51
N ASP A 163 -7.65 4.80 23.01
CA ASP A 163 -7.55 6.04 23.80
C ASP A 163 -6.35 5.93 24.72
N ARG A 164 -5.33 6.79 24.50
CA ARG A 164 -3.94 6.68 24.99
C ARG A 164 -3.85 6.43 26.50
N LYS A 165 -4.14 5.22 26.94
CA LYS A 165 -3.91 4.76 28.30
C LYS A 165 -2.50 4.21 28.34
N ILE A 166 -1.58 5.14 28.63
CA ILE A 166 -0.27 4.77 29.16
C ILE A 166 -0.58 4.17 30.53
N ALA A 167 -0.27 2.89 30.72
CA ALA A 167 -0.44 2.24 32.02
C ALA A 167 0.27 3.09 33.09
N GLU A 168 -0.50 3.56 34.09
CA GLU A 168 -0.01 4.42 35.16
C GLU A 168 1.05 3.69 36.00
N PRO A 169 2.01 4.43 36.58
CA PRO A 169 3.05 3.82 37.41
C PRO A 169 2.46 3.25 38.71
N GLY A 170 2.33 1.92 38.79
CA GLY A 170 2.00 1.22 40.04
C GLY A 170 1.06 0.03 39.84
N GLY A 171 1.53 -1.03 39.19
CA GLY A 171 0.77 -2.27 39.00
C GLY A 171 1.13 -3.00 37.70
N THR A 172 0.73 -4.27 37.61
CA THR A 172 0.71 -5.02 36.34
C THR A 172 -0.72 -5.02 35.82
N GLU A 173 -0.92 -4.55 34.59
CA GLU A 173 -2.20 -4.53 33.90
C GLU A 173 -2.14 -5.50 32.72
N SER A 174 -3.12 -6.42 32.65
CA SER A 174 -3.28 -7.31 31.50
C SER A 174 -4.53 -6.92 30.72
N ARG A 175 -4.35 -6.58 29.45
CA ARG A 175 -5.44 -6.27 28.52
C ARG A 175 -5.34 -7.06 27.24
N THR A 176 -6.49 -7.24 26.61
CA THR A 176 -6.60 -7.80 25.27
C THR A 176 -6.95 -6.66 24.31
N VAL A 177 -6.22 -6.54 23.22
CA VAL A 177 -6.49 -5.55 22.17
C VAL A 177 -6.91 -6.27 20.91
N GLU A 178 -8.14 -6.02 20.49
CA GLU A 178 -8.75 -6.69 19.34
C GLU A 178 -8.79 -5.80 18.08
N THR A 179 -8.49 -4.51 18.23
CA THR A 179 -8.45 -3.51 17.14
C THR A 179 -7.23 -2.62 17.36
N TRP A 180 -6.26 -2.65 16.44
CA TRP A 180 -5.03 -1.87 16.52
C TRP A 180 -4.33 -1.79 15.16
N THR A 181 -3.69 -0.64 14.88
CA THR A 181 -2.88 -0.43 13.66
C THR A 181 -1.38 -0.47 13.95
N ARG A 182 -0.96 0.15 15.05
CA ARG A 182 0.42 0.10 15.56
C ARG A 182 0.43 -0.02 17.08
N VAL A 183 1.41 -0.78 17.56
CA VAL A 183 1.73 -0.89 18.99
C VAL A 183 3.20 -0.55 19.16
N PHE A 184 3.48 0.32 20.12
CA PHE A 184 4.81 0.68 20.53
C PHE A 184 5.04 0.15 21.93
N ALA A 185 6.11 -0.59 22.15
CA ALA A 185 6.47 -1.14 23.45
C ALA A 185 7.89 -0.73 23.83
N ILE A 186 8.09 -0.30 25.06
CA ILE A 186 9.42 -0.06 25.64
C ILE A 186 9.55 -0.87 26.93
N LEU A 187 10.62 -1.68 27.02
CA LEU A 187 11.01 -2.40 28.21
C LEU A 187 12.29 -1.76 28.78
N ASP A 188 12.19 -1.26 30.00
CA ASP A 188 13.32 -0.82 30.80
C ASP A 188 13.69 -1.94 31.79
N GLU A 189 14.91 -2.45 31.72
CA GLU A 189 15.40 -3.49 32.61
C GLU A 189 16.37 -2.90 33.64
N ASP A 190 15.90 -2.79 34.88
CA ASP A 190 16.64 -2.10 35.95
C ASP A 190 17.96 -2.81 36.29
N ARG A 191 17.97 -4.15 36.24
CA ARG A 191 19.17 -4.96 36.58
C ARG A 191 20.26 -4.90 35.52
N GLU A 192 19.87 -4.85 34.25
CA GLU A 192 20.82 -4.86 33.13
C GLU A 192 21.11 -3.45 32.60
N GLN A 193 20.41 -2.42 33.11
CA GLN A 193 20.40 -1.06 32.55
C GLN A 193 20.12 -1.05 31.04
N ARG A 194 19.27 -1.98 30.59
CA ARG A 194 18.92 -2.14 29.19
C ARG A 194 17.57 -1.52 28.93
N CYS A 195 17.46 -0.91 27.77
CA CYS A 195 16.21 -0.36 27.28
C CYS A 195 15.97 -0.93 25.89
N LEU A 196 14.83 -1.59 25.70
CA LEU A 196 14.44 -2.23 24.44
C LEU A 196 13.17 -1.57 23.95
N PHE A 197 13.13 -1.20 22.68
CA PHE A 197 11.96 -0.61 22.05
C PHE A 197 11.54 -1.45 20.85
N TRP A 198 10.24 -1.68 20.72
CA TRP A 198 9.62 -2.36 19.58
C TRP A 198 8.48 -1.53 19.00
N GLU A 199 8.45 -1.45 17.67
CA GLU A 199 7.29 -1.04 16.89
C GLU A 199 6.69 -2.26 16.20
N LEU A 200 5.41 -2.49 16.45
CA LEU A 200 4.68 -3.66 16.01
C LEU A 200 3.56 -3.25 15.06
N ILE A 201 3.36 -4.07 14.03
CA ILE A 201 2.21 -4.00 13.14
C ILE A 201 1.47 -5.33 13.13
N PRO A 202 0.15 -5.33 12.91
CA PRO A 202 -0.63 -6.56 12.75
C PRO A 202 -0.08 -7.45 11.62
N GLY A 203 0.03 -8.75 11.87
CA GLY A 203 0.47 -9.73 10.86
C GLY A 203 1.52 -10.70 11.37
N GLY A 204 2.25 -11.36 10.48
CA GLY A 204 3.38 -12.21 10.87
C GLY A 204 3.01 -13.51 11.62
N PRO A 205 4.03 -14.23 12.12
CA PRO A 205 3.85 -15.41 12.96
C PRO A 205 3.45 -15.02 14.39
N GLU A 206 2.95 -15.98 15.15
CA GLU A 206 2.70 -15.80 16.58
C GLU A 206 4.04 -15.63 17.32
N ARG A 207 4.12 -14.59 18.14
CA ARG A 207 5.33 -14.17 18.85
C ARG A 207 4.97 -13.65 20.24
N THR A 208 5.98 -13.72 21.10
CA THR A 208 5.97 -13.09 22.42
C THR A 208 7.22 -12.22 22.54
N ILE A 209 7.04 -10.97 22.96
CA ILE A 209 8.13 -10.05 23.33
C ILE A 209 7.92 -9.55 24.75
N GLY A 210 9.00 -9.12 25.40
CA GLY A 210 8.98 -8.69 26.80
C GLY A 210 9.77 -9.64 27.68
N ARG A 211 9.48 -9.63 28.98
CA ARG A 211 10.20 -10.41 29.99
C ARG A 211 9.26 -10.87 31.09
N ASP A 212 9.42 -12.12 31.53
CA ASP A 212 8.69 -12.72 32.64
C ASP A 212 7.17 -12.53 32.50
N THR A 213 6.56 -11.78 33.40
CA THR A 213 5.12 -11.48 33.39
C THR A 213 4.77 -10.26 32.54
N LEU A 214 5.75 -9.48 32.09
CA LEU A 214 5.56 -8.27 31.32
C LEU A 214 5.74 -8.57 29.83
N LEU A 215 4.64 -8.89 29.14
CA LEU A 215 4.68 -9.46 27.79
C LEU A 215 3.73 -8.76 26.82
N VAL A 216 4.08 -8.82 25.54
CA VAL A 216 3.15 -8.61 24.42
C VAL A 216 3.13 -9.90 23.60
N GLU A 217 1.97 -10.54 23.54
CA GLU A 217 1.74 -11.83 22.90
C GLU A 217 0.74 -11.70 21.75
N GLY A 218 1.00 -12.38 20.64
CA GLY A 218 0.04 -12.53 19.55
C GLY A 218 0.71 -12.56 18.18
N ARG A 219 -0.06 -12.31 17.13
CA ARG A 219 0.44 -12.31 15.75
C ARG A 219 0.80 -10.89 15.32
N PHE A 220 2.09 -10.59 15.34
CA PHE A 220 2.61 -9.32 14.88
C PHE A 220 3.94 -9.44 14.11
N THR A 221 4.22 -8.42 13.30
CA THR A 221 5.54 -8.19 12.71
C THR A 221 6.22 -7.04 13.44
N ILE A 222 7.48 -7.23 13.81
CA ILE A 222 8.34 -6.18 14.38
C ILE A 222 8.94 -5.39 13.21
N VAL A 223 8.53 -4.12 13.05
CA VAL A 223 9.05 -3.24 11.99
C VAL A 223 10.23 -2.40 12.44
N ARG A 224 10.34 -2.18 13.75
CA ARG A 224 11.46 -1.44 14.34
C ARG A 224 11.83 -2.08 15.68
N HIS A 225 13.12 -2.29 15.89
CA HIS A 225 13.69 -2.74 17.16
C HIS A 225 14.92 -1.90 17.48
N LEU A 226 14.92 -1.23 18.62
CA LEU A 226 16.01 -0.36 19.06
C LEU A 226 16.45 -0.72 20.47
N THR A 227 17.67 -0.35 20.81
CA THR A 227 18.23 -0.58 22.15
C THR A 227 18.89 0.68 22.72
N GLY A 228 18.97 0.76 24.06
CA GLY A 228 19.70 1.81 24.77
C GLY A 228 19.11 3.22 24.56
N ALA A 229 19.96 4.22 24.34
CA ALA A 229 19.52 5.60 24.18
C ALA A 229 18.54 5.81 23.01
N ALA A 230 18.72 5.08 21.91
CA ALA A 230 17.83 5.16 20.75
C ALA A 230 16.41 4.69 21.07
N ALA A 231 16.27 3.70 21.97
CA ALA A 231 14.97 3.22 22.43
C ALA A 231 14.23 4.30 23.24
N GLN A 232 14.92 4.97 24.17
CA GLN A 232 14.35 6.07 24.96
C GLN A 232 13.92 7.25 24.09
N ILE A 233 14.74 7.64 23.11
CA ILE A 233 14.42 8.74 22.18
C ILE A 233 13.15 8.41 21.38
N ALA A 234 13.08 7.22 20.79
CA ALA A 234 11.91 6.81 20.01
C ALA A 234 10.63 6.79 20.87
N TRP A 235 10.71 6.30 22.11
CA TRP A 235 9.58 6.31 23.02
C TRP A 235 9.12 7.72 23.40
N GLN A 236 10.05 8.64 23.63
CA GLN A 236 9.73 10.05 23.89
C GLN A 236 9.02 10.70 22.70
N GLU A 237 9.44 10.42 21.47
CA GLU A 237 8.79 10.95 20.26
C GLU A 237 7.31 10.54 20.17
N ILE A 238 7.01 9.29 20.49
CA ILE A 238 5.63 8.74 20.45
C ILE A 238 4.76 9.31 21.56
N THR A 239 5.34 9.51 22.74
CA THR A 239 4.61 10.00 23.93
C THR A 239 4.48 11.52 23.99
N ARG A 240 5.14 12.28 23.09
CA ARG A 240 5.02 13.73 23.04
C ARG A 240 3.59 14.16 22.66
N PRO A 241 2.97 15.12 23.38
CA PRO A 241 1.59 15.55 23.14
C PRO A 241 1.27 16.12 21.75
N SER A 242 2.26 16.43 20.90
CA SER A 242 2.07 17.21 19.68
C SER A 242 2.34 16.49 18.34
N ALA A 243 2.70 15.20 18.32
CA ALA A 243 3.13 14.54 17.07
C ALA A 243 1.99 14.11 16.13
N PHE A 244 0.72 14.22 16.53
CA PHE A 244 -0.44 13.79 15.73
C PHE A 244 -1.59 14.81 15.75
N SER A 245 -1.27 16.11 15.68
CA SER A 245 -2.27 17.11 15.28
C SER A 245 -2.53 16.93 13.79
N VAL A 246 -3.58 16.19 13.45
CA VAL A 246 -4.20 16.26 12.13
C VAL A 246 -4.93 17.59 12.08
N ASP A 247 -4.44 18.52 11.24
CA ASP A 247 -5.24 19.63 10.75
C ASP A 247 -6.58 19.06 10.24
N ARG A 248 -7.67 19.46 10.89
CA ARG A 248 -9.04 19.29 10.38
C ARG A 248 -9.37 20.45 9.44
#